data_AF-J0W2F5-F1
#
_entry.id   AF-J0W2F5-F1
#
_cell.length_a   1.000
_cell.length_b   1.000
_cell.length_c   1.000
_cell.angle_alpha   90.00
_cell.angle_beta   90.00
_cell.angle_gamma   90.00
#
_symmetry.space_group_name_H-M   'P 1'
#
loop_
_entity.id
_entity.type
_entity.pdbx_description
1 polymer ?
#
loop_
_entity_poly.entity_id
_entity_poly.type
_entity_poly.pdbx_seq_one_letter_code
_entity_poly.pdbx_strand_id
1 'polypeptide(L)'
;MPISFKCLVAAAALGLAVMPATAQAESFSKLARQDYAVGKLTKGKAGGYGWLLSNGSKRFFCRLDASLAYVSKKEMVSILASGRLIKLDRAAFEASIGGPDASIPQWSDLQAGRVKPADVGNCTPAP
;
A
#
# COMPACT_ATOMS: atom_id res chain seq x y z
N MET A 1 53.99 2.27 -41.22
CA MET A 1 54.02 2.27 -39.73
C MET A 1 52.78 1.56 -39.23
N PRO A 2 52.90 0.45 -38.47
CA PRO A 2 51.75 -0.33 -38.04
C PRO A 2 51.06 0.36 -36.87
N ILE A 3 49.76 0.59 -37.01
CA ILE A 3 48.89 1.13 -35.95
C ILE A 3 48.82 0.05 -34.87
N SER A 4 49.37 0.38 -33.70
CA SER A 4 49.57 -0.55 -32.59
C SER A 4 48.23 -1.01 -32.01
N PHE A 5 48.05 -2.33 -31.95
CA PHE A 5 46.87 -3.06 -31.45
C PHE A 5 46.60 -2.88 -29.94
N LYS A 6 47.17 -1.85 -29.29
CA LYS A 6 47.14 -1.64 -27.84
C LYS A 6 46.04 -0.68 -27.35
N CYS A 7 45.34 0.02 -28.25
CA CYS A 7 44.29 0.98 -27.83
C CYS A 7 42.89 0.38 -27.67
N LEU A 8 42.68 -0.90 -27.98
CA LEU A 8 41.33 -1.50 -27.98
C LEU A 8 40.87 -2.05 -26.61
N VAL A 9 41.72 -2.06 -25.58
CA VAL A 9 41.38 -2.68 -24.27
C VAL A 9 40.90 -1.66 -23.23
N ALA A 10 41.07 -0.35 -23.44
CA ALA A 10 40.76 0.66 -22.43
C ALA A 10 39.34 1.28 -22.51
N ALA A 11 38.50 0.86 -23.46
CA ALA A 11 37.18 1.47 -23.70
C ALA A 11 35.97 0.65 -23.19
N ALA A 12 36.19 -0.48 -22.51
CA ALA A 12 35.14 -1.43 -22.14
C ALA A 12 35.01 -1.61 -20.62
N ALA A 13 34.84 -0.54 -19.84
CA ALA A 13 34.60 -0.67 -18.39
C ALA A 13 33.82 0.49 -17.75
N LEU A 14 33.01 1.25 -18.49
CA LEU A 14 32.13 2.28 -17.92
C LEU A 14 30.69 2.08 -18.40
N GLY A 15 30.09 0.98 -17.96
CA GLY A 15 28.70 0.65 -18.20
C GLY A 15 28.13 -0.14 -17.04
N LEU A 16 28.40 0.28 -15.80
CA LEU A 16 27.74 -0.26 -14.62
C LEU A 16 26.27 0.14 -14.66
N ALA A 17 25.49 -0.73 -15.30
CA ALA A 17 24.10 -1.07 -15.03
C ALA A 17 23.38 -0.16 -14.02
N VAL A 18 22.79 0.93 -14.51
CA VAL A 18 21.62 1.52 -13.86
C VAL A 18 20.47 0.55 -14.17
N MET A 19 20.39 -0.55 -13.42
CA MET A 19 19.20 -1.39 -13.43
C MET A 19 18.06 -0.51 -12.89
N PRO A 20 17.02 -0.20 -13.69
CA PRO A 20 15.85 0.44 -13.12
C PRO A 20 15.38 -0.48 -12.01
N ALA A 21 15.38 0.00 -10.77
CA ALA A 21 14.79 -0.72 -9.66
C ALA A 21 13.36 -1.03 -10.10
N THR A 22 13.10 -2.30 -10.44
CA THR A 22 11.77 -2.74 -10.79
C THR A 22 10.91 -2.36 -9.60
N ALA A 23 9.90 -1.51 -9.84
CA ALA A 23 8.93 -1.17 -8.84
C ALA A 23 8.08 -2.42 -8.58
N GLN A 24 8.67 -3.39 -7.89
CA GLN A 24 8.03 -4.65 -7.57
C GLN A 24 6.92 -4.30 -6.60
N ALA A 25 5.69 -4.53 -7.04
CA ALA A 25 4.55 -4.49 -6.15
C ALA A 25 4.75 -5.63 -5.13
N GLU A 26 5.07 -5.27 -3.90
CA GLU A 26 5.20 -6.22 -2.81
C GLU A 26 3.83 -6.47 -2.18
N SER A 27 3.56 -7.69 -1.74
CA SER A 27 2.32 -7.95 -1.00
C SER A 27 2.47 -7.52 0.46
N PHE A 28 1.40 -7.01 1.05
CA PHE A 28 1.40 -6.61 2.45
C PHE A 28 1.82 -7.77 3.37
N SER A 29 1.32 -8.99 3.13
CA SER A 29 1.70 -10.18 3.90
C SER A 29 3.20 -10.46 3.88
N LYS A 30 3.88 -10.20 2.75
CA LYS A 30 5.34 -10.39 2.65
C LYS A 30 6.08 -9.30 3.41
N LEU A 31 5.66 -8.04 3.28
CA LEU A 31 6.25 -6.91 4.02
C LEU A 31 6.05 -7.04 5.53
N ALA A 32 4.86 -7.47 5.97
CA ALA A 32 4.55 -7.69 7.38
C ALA A 32 5.43 -8.78 8.03
N ARG A 33 5.83 -9.81 7.26
CA ARG A 33 6.79 -10.85 7.71
C ARG A 33 8.24 -10.38 7.74
N GLN A 34 8.54 -9.24 7.13
CA GLN A 34 9.89 -8.65 7.04
C GLN A 34 10.05 -7.46 8.01
N ASP A 35 9.27 -7.45 9.10
CA ASP A 35 9.34 -6.44 10.16
C ASP A 35 9.14 -5.00 9.67
N TYR A 36 8.40 -4.79 8.57
CA TYR A 36 8.00 -3.44 8.18
C TYR A 36 7.00 -2.88 9.18
N ALA A 37 7.32 -1.72 9.74
CA ALA A 37 6.40 -0.98 10.59
C ALA A 37 5.27 -0.41 9.73
N VAL A 38 4.02 -0.63 10.14
CA VAL A 38 2.83 -0.06 9.50
C VAL A 38 2.54 1.30 10.14
N GLY A 39 2.54 2.35 9.32
CA GLY A 39 2.17 3.70 9.76
C GLY A 39 0.67 3.88 10.01
N LYS A 40 0.27 5.11 10.36
CA LYS A 40 -1.15 5.49 10.41
C LYS A 40 -1.75 5.58 9.01
N LEU A 41 -3.08 5.46 8.92
CA LEU A 41 -3.80 5.67 7.67
C LEU A 41 -3.51 7.07 7.13
N THR A 42 -3.16 7.16 5.85
CA THR A 42 -2.85 8.40 5.16
C THR A 42 -3.39 8.39 3.75
N LYS A 43 -3.31 9.52 3.05
CA LYS A 43 -3.68 9.63 1.64
C LYS A 43 -2.44 9.51 0.76
N GLY A 44 -2.55 8.69 -0.28
CA GLY A 44 -1.54 8.62 -1.33
C GLY A 44 -1.65 9.82 -2.28
N LYS A 45 -0.72 9.92 -3.24
CA LYS A 45 -0.71 10.97 -4.27
C LYS A 45 -2.01 11.04 -5.09
N ALA A 46 -2.69 9.92 -5.26
CA ALA A 46 -3.98 9.82 -5.97
C ALA A 46 -5.20 10.13 -5.09
N GLY A 47 -5.02 10.57 -3.83
CA GLY A 47 -6.10 10.93 -2.90
C GLY A 47 -6.73 9.76 -2.13
N GLY A 48 -6.60 8.53 -2.65
CA GLY A 48 -7.04 7.31 -1.97
C GLY A 48 -6.28 7.02 -0.68
N TYR A 49 -6.94 6.35 0.26
CA TYR A 49 -6.35 5.94 1.53
C TYR A 49 -5.37 4.77 1.38
N GLY A 50 -4.45 4.68 2.33
CA GLY A 50 -3.50 3.59 2.47
C GLY A 50 -2.55 3.82 3.64
N TRP A 51 -1.51 3.02 3.71
CA TRP A 51 -0.51 3.07 4.78
C TRP A 51 0.89 3.14 4.20
N LEU A 52 1.75 3.90 4.85
CA LEU A 52 3.18 3.87 4.59
C LEU A 52 3.79 2.78 5.48
N LEU A 53 4.35 1.75 4.85
CA LEU A 53 5.14 0.72 5.49
C LEU A 53 6.61 1.11 5.40
N SER A 54 7.36 0.97 6.49
CA SER A 54 8.78 1.33 6.51
C SER A 54 9.64 0.30 7.25
N ASN A 55 10.81 0.01 6.69
CA ASN A 55 11.89 -0.71 7.36
C ASN A 55 13.21 0.01 7.04
N GLY A 56 13.68 0.82 7.99
CA GLY A 56 14.83 1.70 7.81
C GLY A 56 14.63 2.68 6.64
N SER A 57 15.46 2.55 5.60
CA SER A 57 15.42 3.41 4.41
C SER A 57 14.40 2.98 3.35
N LYS A 58 13.83 1.78 3.45
CA LYS A 58 12.86 1.27 2.48
C LYS A 58 11.45 1.62 2.90
N ARG A 59 10.65 2.13 1.95
CA ARG A 59 9.26 2.50 2.18
C ARG A 59 8.36 2.01 1.06
N PHE A 60 7.17 1.58 1.43
CA PHE A 60 6.12 1.19 0.51
C PHE A 60 4.81 1.85 0.92
N PHE A 61 4.07 2.37 -0.05
CA PHE A 61 2.69 2.80 0.16
C PHE A 61 1.76 1.65 -0.23
N CYS A 62 1.05 1.09 0.74
CA CYS A 62 0.06 0.05 0.54
C CYS A 62 -1.34 0.67 0.50
N ARG A 63 -2.06 0.48 -0.61
CA ARG A 63 -3.41 1.04 -0.78
C ARG A 63 -4.42 0.32 0.11
N LEU A 64 -5.39 1.07 0.63
CA LEU A 64 -6.60 0.50 1.23
C LEU A 64 -7.42 -0.23 0.16
N ASP A 65 -7.85 -1.46 0.46
CA ASP A 65 -8.75 -2.25 -0.39
C ASP A 65 -10.18 -2.36 0.19
N ALA A 66 -10.36 -2.08 1.48
CA ALA A 66 -11.69 -2.06 2.09
C ALA A 66 -12.55 -0.90 1.56
N SER A 67 -13.76 -1.23 1.09
CA SER A 67 -14.77 -0.26 0.60
C SER A 67 -15.77 0.17 1.67
N LEU A 68 -15.80 -0.52 2.81
CA LEU A 68 -16.68 -0.27 3.95
C LEU A 68 -15.88 -0.33 5.25
N ALA A 69 -16.29 0.43 6.26
CA ALA A 69 -15.78 0.30 7.62
C ALA A 69 -16.83 0.70 8.66
N TYR A 70 -16.87 -0.02 9.78
CA TYR A 70 -17.69 0.38 10.92
C TYR A 70 -17.05 1.54 11.69
N VAL A 71 -17.82 2.57 11.99
CA VAL A 71 -17.37 3.72 12.81
C VAL A 71 -17.89 3.60 14.23
N SER A 72 -19.15 3.17 14.38
CA SER A 72 -19.79 3.01 15.69
C SER A 72 -20.88 1.94 15.64
N LYS A 73 -21.67 1.85 16.71
CA LYS A 73 -22.86 0.98 16.75
C LYS A 73 -23.99 1.43 15.82
N LYS A 74 -23.96 2.68 15.34
CA LYS A 74 -25.00 3.25 14.47
C LYS A 74 -24.48 3.67 13.10
N GLU A 75 -23.19 3.92 12.99
CA GLU A 75 -22.58 4.53 11.81
C GLU A 75 -21.55 3.60 11.17
N MET A 76 -21.59 3.53 9.86
CA MET A 76 -20.51 3.02 9.01
C MET A 76 -20.19 4.02 7.91
N VAL A 77 -19.07 3.81 7.24
CA VAL A 77 -18.67 4.61 6.09
C VAL A 77 -18.42 3.71 4.88
N SER A 78 -18.90 4.16 3.72
CA SER A 78 -18.38 3.71 2.43
C SER A 78 -17.19 4.57 2.05
N ILE A 79 -16.11 3.91 1.64
CA ILE A 79 -14.82 4.52 1.33
C ILE A 79 -14.64 4.46 -0.18
N LEU A 80 -14.69 5.63 -0.82
CA LEU A 80 -14.48 5.72 -2.26
C LEU A 80 -13.00 5.67 -2.61
N ALA A 81 -12.70 5.25 -3.84
CA ALA A 81 -11.34 5.20 -4.38
C ALA A 81 -10.58 6.55 -4.29
N SER A 82 -11.31 7.68 -4.28
CA SER A 82 -10.79 9.04 -4.11
C SER A 82 -10.45 9.41 -2.66
N GLY A 83 -10.71 8.53 -1.69
CA GLY A 83 -10.58 8.80 -0.26
C GLY A 83 -11.72 9.64 0.33
N ARG A 84 -12.83 9.81 -0.41
CA ARG A 84 -14.06 10.38 0.12
C ARG A 84 -14.81 9.33 0.95
N LEU A 85 -15.33 9.76 2.08
CA LEU A 85 -16.15 8.94 2.98
C LEU A 85 -17.62 9.31 2.81
N ILE A 86 -18.48 8.31 2.61
CA ILE A 86 -19.93 8.46 2.58
C ILE A 86 -20.48 7.78 3.83
N LYS A 87 -21.19 8.52 4.68
CA LYS A 87 -21.82 7.97 5.87
C LYS A 87 -22.99 7.07 5.49
N LEU A 88 -23.10 5.95 6.20
CA LEU A 88 -24.15 4.96 6.08
C LEU A 88 -24.72 4.65 7.46
N ASP A 89 -26.03 4.40 7.52
CA ASP A 89 -26.65 3.86 8.73
C ASP A 89 -26.36 2.36 8.84
N ARG A 90 -25.77 1.95 9.96
CA ARG A 90 -25.33 0.58 10.18
C ARG A 90 -26.51 -0.40 10.27
N ALA A 91 -27.56 -0.02 10.98
CA ALA A 91 -28.70 -0.92 11.19
C ALA A 91 -29.43 -1.19 9.87
N ALA A 92 -29.61 -0.16 9.05
CA ALA A 92 -30.17 -0.29 7.72
C ALA A 92 -29.31 -1.17 6.81
N PHE A 93 -27.98 -0.97 6.81
CA PHE A 93 -27.06 -1.78 6.02
C PHE A 93 -27.08 -3.26 6.45
N GLU A 94 -26.89 -3.54 7.74
CA GLU A 94 -26.87 -4.92 8.27
C GLU A 94 -28.21 -5.62 8.01
N ALA A 95 -29.35 -4.92 8.17
CA ALA A 95 -30.64 -5.48 7.82
C ALA A 95 -30.76 -5.85 6.33
N SER A 96 -30.14 -5.06 5.43
CA SER A 96 -30.16 -5.31 3.99
C SER A 96 -29.32 -6.52 3.56
N ILE A 97 -28.26 -6.84 4.32
CA ILE A 97 -27.36 -7.97 4.02
C ILE A 97 -27.64 -9.21 4.86
N GLY A 98 -28.66 -9.19 5.72
CA GLY A 98 -29.07 -10.33 6.55
C GLY A 98 -28.33 -10.47 7.89
N GLY A 99 -27.64 -9.41 8.35
CA GLY A 99 -26.99 -9.35 9.65
C GLY A 99 -25.62 -8.67 9.63
N PRO A 100 -24.91 -8.65 10.77
CA PRO A 100 -23.55 -8.10 10.86
C PRO A 100 -22.54 -8.92 10.05
N ASP A 101 -21.67 -8.23 9.31
CA ASP A 101 -20.56 -8.85 8.58
C ASP A 101 -19.24 -8.62 9.32
N ALA A 102 -18.56 -9.72 9.70
CA ALA A 102 -17.29 -9.72 10.43
C ALA A 102 -16.06 -9.46 9.53
N SER A 103 -16.23 -9.51 8.21
CA SER A 103 -15.17 -9.15 7.25
C SER A 103 -14.97 -7.64 7.15
N ILE A 104 -15.97 -6.84 7.50
CA ILE A 104 -15.90 -5.38 7.47
C ILE A 104 -15.05 -4.87 8.66
N PRO A 105 -13.95 -4.13 8.41
CA PRO A 105 -13.06 -3.66 9.46
C PRO A 105 -13.64 -2.52 10.29
N GLN A 106 -13.05 -2.27 11.46
CA GLN A 106 -13.32 -1.07 12.24
C GLN A 106 -12.49 0.10 11.70
N TRP A 107 -13.13 1.25 11.51
CA TRP A 107 -12.47 2.46 11.01
C TRP A 107 -11.32 2.89 11.93
N SER A 108 -11.47 2.76 13.24
CA SER A 108 -10.42 3.08 14.22
C SER A 108 -9.18 2.18 14.07
N ASP A 109 -9.37 0.92 13.70
CA ASP A 109 -8.26 -0.02 13.49
C ASP A 109 -7.52 0.31 12.19
N LEU A 110 -8.27 0.62 11.12
CA LEU A 110 -7.70 1.11 9.86
C LEU A 110 -6.87 2.38 10.09
N GLN A 111 -7.43 3.36 10.82
CA GLN A 111 -6.74 4.62 11.16
C GLN A 111 -5.44 4.39 11.93
N ALA A 112 -5.42 3.42 12.84
CA ALA A 112 -4.27 3.07 13.67
C ALA A 112 -3.23 2.20 12.94
N GLY A 113 -3.50 1.73 11.72
CA GLY A 113 -2.61 0.79 11.01
C GLY A 113 -2.71 -0.64 11.50
N ARG A 114 -3.73 -0.98 12.31
CA ARG A 114 -4.01 -2.35 12.76
C ARG A 114 -4.80 -3.11 11.71
N VAL A 115 -4.18 -3.34 10.56
CA VAL A 115 -4.85 -3.84 9.36
C VAL A 115 -4.65 -5.34 9.18
N LYS A 116 -5.65 -6.02 8.62
CA LYS A 116 -5.50 -7.39 8.16
C LYS A 116 -5.00 -7.37 6.71
N PRO A 117 -4.31 -8.42 6.24
CA PRO A 117 -3.90 -8.50 4.84
C PRO A 117 -5.04 -8.35 3.82
N ALA A 118 -6.26 -8.74 4.18
CA ALA A 118 -7.43 -8.61 3.32
C ALA A 118 -7.91 -7.15 3.13
N ASP A 119 -7.54 -6.24 4.03
CA ASP A 119 -7.91 -4.81 3.95
C ASP A 119 -6.91 -4.01 3.10
N VAL A 120 -5.83 -4.65 2.65
CA VAL A 120 -4.67 -4.02 2.04
C VAL A 120 -4.47 -4.54 0.63
N GLY A 121 -4.53 -3.63 -0.34
CA GLY A 121 -4.29 -3.91 -1.74
C GLY A 121 -2.81 -3.83 -2.09
N ASN A 122 -2.52 -3.52 -3.36
CA ASN A 122 -1.15 -3.44 -3.85
C ASN A 122 -0.31 -2.41 -3.08
N CYS A 123 0.93 -2.81 -2.75
CA CYS A 123 1.94 -1.91 -2.21
C CYS A 123 2.93 -1.49 -3.28
N THR A 124 3.18 -0.19 -3.40
CA THR A 124 4.16 0.36 -4.34
C THR A 124 5.29 1.07 -3.61
N PRO A 125 6.52 1.10 -4.16
CA PRO A 125 7.62 1.84 -3.55
C PRO A 125 7.25 3.31 -3.31
N ALA A 126 7.61 3.82 -2.14
CA ALA A 126 7.38 5.20 -1.74
C ALA A 126 8.72 5.88 -1.39
N PRO A 127 8.84 7.20 -1.65
CA PRO A 127 10.03 7.97 -1.30
C PRO A 127 10.22 8.16 0.23
#